data_AF-W6QDA5-F1
#
_entry.id   AF-W6QDA5-F1
#
_cell.length_a   1.000
_cell.length_b   1.000
_cell.length_c   1.000
_cell.angle_alpha   90.00
_cell.angle_beta   90.00
_cell.angle_gamma   90.00
#
_symmetry.space_group_name_H-M   'P 1'
#
loop_
_entity.id
_entity.type
_entity.pdbx_description
1 polymer ?
#
loop_
_entity_poly.entity_id
_entity_poly.type
_entity_poly.pdbx_seq_one_letter_code
_entity_poly.pdbx_strand_id
1 'polypeptide(L)'
;MMAIYKCHGTLARSRIFFPILSYVDYTKQRRSTLGLPKRVNAAILNIPLDRLKELYPIQRFTAMAVTFSYHPDSPSKLRVLLILRNGKESSWGNTWETRGGTPDEEDPTIIHSAARESGEETQIWPSRIAGNAFTCSFYHEDRKTGDIVLMRTLGFTTIDNEETMAQRIWSSEMQQPVGQSSVKISHEHLDHCWFTEDEVRSAALYEQATPRRPFTMLRAKRDMVLLAFELFRKSQAKISIDLGYSTCPRSHVFLFNQSFHHECVSMRIRVSRYSTQSPDAGN
;
A
#
# COMPACT_ATOMS: atom_id res chain seq x y z
N MET A 1 0.48 79.43 -17.13
CA MET A 1 1.51 78.61 -17.80
C MET A 1 1.35 77.18 -17.28
N MET A 2 0.65 76.32 -18.03
CA MET A 2 0.39 74.94 -17.61
C MET A 2 0.31 74.09 -18.89
N ALA A 3 1.31 73.23 -19.07
CA ALA A 3 1.52 72.45 -20.29
C ALA A 3 0.58 71.25 -20.33
N ILE A 4 -0.15 71.11 -21.44
CA ILE A 4 -0.96 69.93 -21.77
C ILE A 4 -0.06 68.97 -22.56
N TYR A 5 0.31 67.83 -21.98
CA TYR A 5 0.96 66.75 -22.72
C TYR A 5 -0.09 65.75 -23.22
N LYS A 6 -0.16 65.62 -24.55
CA LYS A 6 -0.83 64.55 -25.29
C LYS A 6 -0.01 63.27 -25.13
N CYS A 7 -0.62 62.19 -24.63
CA CYS A 7 -0.06 60.84 -24.71
C CYS A 7 -0.95 59.98 -25.62
N HIS A 8 -0.46 59.66 -26.81
CA HIS A 8 -0.98 58.61 -27.67
C HIS A 8 -0.32 57.29 -27.27
N GLY A 9 -1.09 56.37 -26.68
CA GLY A 9 -0.66 55.02 -26.36
C GLY A 9 -1.56 53.99 -27.04
N THR A 10 -1.09 53.43 -28.14
CA THR A 10 -1.73 52.34 -28.88
C THR A 10 -1.64 51.05 -28.04
N LEU A 11 -2.78 50.58 -27.51
CA LEU A 11 -2.87 49.30 -26.81
C LEU A 11 -2.72 48.14 -27.80
N ALA A 12 -1.49 47.63 -27.94
CA ALA A 12 -1.23 46.35 -28.55
C ALA A 12 -1.76 45.25 -27.62
N ARG A 13 -2.85 44.59 -28.03
CA ARG A 13 -3.37 43.37 -27.40
C ARG A 13 -2.36 42.23 -27.60
N SER A 14 -1.44 42.06 -26.67
CA SER A 14 -0.69 40.82 -26.50
C SER A 14 -1.65 39.71 -26.06
N ARG A 15 -2.10 38.90 -27.03
CA ARG A 15 -2.73 37.61 -26.73
C ARG A 15 -1.64 36.69 -26.18
N ILE A 16 -1.53 36.66 -24.85
CA ILE A 16 -0.79 35.61 -24.16
C ILE A 16 -1.57 34.32 -24.41
N PHE A 17 -1.05 33.51 -25.33
CA PHE A 17 -1.47 32.13 -25.52
C PHE A 17 -1.01 31.35 -24.28
N PHE A 18 -1.90 31.16 -23.31
CA PHE A 18 -1.73 30.09 -22.35
C PHE A 18 -1.92 28.77 -23.10
N PRO A 19 -0.98 27.82 -23.05
CA PRO A 19 -1.25 26.49 -23.56
C PRO A 19 -2.43 25.95 -22.74
N ILE A 20 -3.54 25.70 -23.43
CA ILE A 20 -4.66 24.95 -22.90
C ILE A 20 -4.08 23.58 -22.59
N LEU A 21 -3.73 23.34 -21.32
CA LEU A 21 -3.53 22.01 -20.79
C LEU A 21 -4.77 21.22 -21.20
N SER A 22 -4.57 20.27 -22.09
CA SER A 22 -5.62 19.38 -22.57
C SER A 22 -6.30 18.77 -21.35
N TYR A 23 -7.53 19.20 -21.11
CA TYR A 23 -8.41 18.61 -20.12
C TYR A 23 -8.65 17.17 -20.56
N VAL A 24 -7.83 16.25 -20.07
CA VAL A 24 -8.04 14.82 -20.25
C VAL A 24 -9.36 14.52 -19.55
N ASP A 25 -10.35 14.10 -20.33
CA ASP A 25 -11.67 13.73 -19.82
C ASP A 25 -11.56 12.43 -19.01
N TYR A 26 -11.31 12.56 -17.70
CA TYR A 26 -11.18 11.47 -16.74
C TYR A 26 -12.50 10.72 -16.47
N THR A 27 -13.61 11.06 -17.13
CA THR A 27 -14.88 10.33 -16.98
C THR A 27 -14.79 8.85 -17.42
N LYS A 28 -13.71 8.45 -18.10
CA LYS A 28 -13.36 7.04 -18.39
C LYS A 28 -12.74 6.25 -17.23
N GLN A 29 -12.51 6.85 -16.06
CA GLN A 29 -12.00 6.12 -14.89
C GLN A 29 -13.01 5.10 -14.31
N ARG A 30 -14.26 5.13 -14.78
CA ARG A 30 -15.30 4.10 -14.53
C ARG A 30 -14.95 2.69 -15.06
N ARG A 31 -13.85 2.51 -15.81
CA ARG A 31 -13.33 1.19 -16.26
C ARG A 31 -11.87 0.93 -15.84
N SER A 32 -11.35 1.61 -14.82
CA SER A 32 -9.91 1.63 -14.50
C SER A 32 -9.35 0.35 -13.83
N THR A 33 -10.18 -0.63 -13.49
CA THR A 33 -9.71 -1.96 -13.05
C THR A 33 -9.90 -2.97 -14.17
N LEU A 34 -8.79 -3.55 -14.63
CA LEU A 34 -8.80 -4.60 -15.67
C LEU A 34 -9.22 -5.97 -15.12
N GLY A 35 -9.57 -6.04 -13.83
CA GLY A 35 -10.14 -7.23 -13.21
C GLY A 35 -10.21 -7.12 -11.69
N LEU A 36 -11.06 -7.95 -11.09
CA LEU A 36 -11.07 -8.17 -9.65
C LEU A 36 -9.72 -8.74 -9.20
N PRO A 37 -9.26 -8.44 -7.98
CA PRO A 37 -8.09 -9.07 -7.39
C PRO A 37 -8.19 -10.59 -7.43
N LYS A 38 -7.08 -11.27 -7.77
CA LYS A 38 -7.01 -12.73 -7.87
C LYS A 38 -5.95 -13.27 -6.93
N ARG A 39 -6.22 -14.40 -6.28
CA ARG A 39 -5.22 -15.16 -5.54
C ARG A 39 -4.17 -15.74 -6.49
N VAL A 40 -2.91 -15.74 -6.07
CA VAL A 40 -1.78 -16.40 -6.74
C VAL A 40 -0.94 -17.12 -5.68
N ASN A 41 -0.22 -18.18 -6.06
CA ASN A 41 0.73 -18.84 -5.17
C ASN A 41 2.01 -17.97 -5.09
N ALA A 42 2.43 -17.59 -3.89
CA ALA A 42 3.63 -16.76 -3.70
C ALA A 42 4.89 -17.45 -4.22
N ALA A 43 4.97 -18.79 -4.18
CA ALA A 43 6.11 -19.54 -4.69
C ALA A 43 6.34 -19.34 -6.20
N ILE A 44 5.27 -19.15 -6.99
CA ILE A 44 5.36 -18.88 -8.44
C ILE A 44 5.94 -17.48 -8.69
N LEU A 45 5.72 -16.55 -7.75
CA LEU A 45 6.21 -15.17 -7.81
C LEU A 45 7.61 -15.01 -7.23
N ASN A 46 8.15 -16.05 -6.59
CA ASN A 46 9.51 -16.05 -6.08
C ASN A 46 10.51 -16.40 -7.19
N ILE A 47 10.56 -15.55 -8.21
CA ILE A 47 11.45 -15.65 -9.35
C ILE A 47 12.16 -14.31 -9.57
N PRO A 48 13.31 -14.31 -10.24
CA PRO A 48 13.98 -13.09 -10.68
C PRO A 48 13.06 -12.12 -11.42
N LEU A 49 13.28 -10.80 -11.25
CA LEU A 49 12.40 -9.76 -11.79
C LEU A 49 12.33 -9.76 -13.33
N ASP A 50 13.42 -10.14 -14.01
CA ASP A 50 13.46 -10.33 -15.47
C ASP A 50 12.51 -11.46 -15.91
N ARG A 51 12.51 -12.59 -15.20
CA ARG A 51 11.58 -13.70 -15.44
C ARG A 51 10.13 -13.34 -15.11
N LEU A 52 9.90 -12.47 -14.14
CA LEU A 52 8.57 -11.97 -13.83
C LEU A 52 7.97 -11.17 -15.00
N LYS A 53 8.79 -10.40 -15.73
CA LYS A 53 8.38 -9.69 -16.96
C LYS A 53 7.98 -10.65 -18.08
N GLU A 54 8.60 -11.82 -18.16
CA GLU A 54 8.22 -12.88 -19.11
C GLU A 54 6.85 -13.49 -18.78
N LEU A 55 6.57 -13.76 -17.50
CA LEU A 55 5.27 -14.30 -17.06
C LEU A 55 4.12 -13.32 -17.26
N TYR A 56 4.43 -12.03 -17.12
CA TYR A 56 3.46 -10.96 -17.17
C TYR A 56 3.99 -9.88 -18.10
N PRO A 57 3.67 -9.93 -19.41
CA PRO A 57 4.12 -8.94 -20.38
C PRO A 57 3.34 -7.63 -20.20
N ILE A 58 3.68 -6.92 -19.12
CA ILE A 58 3.07 -5.66 -18.71
C ILE A 58 4.15 -4.58 -18.58
N GLN A 59 3.71 -3.34 -18.49
CA GLN A 59 4.62 -2.19 -18.50
C GLN A 59 5.23 -1.93 -17.13
N ARG A 60 4.49 -2.15 -16.04
CA ARG A 60 4.98 -1.82 -14.68
C ARG A 60 4.49 -2.78 -13.60
N PHE A 61 5.40 -3.18 -12.73
CA PHE A 61 5.09 -3.92 -11.50
C PHE A 61 5.15 -3.01 -10.28
N THR A 62 4.39 -3.38 -9.26
CA THR A 62 4.53 -2.83 -7.92
C THR A 62 4.32 -3.96 -6.91
N ALA A 63 5.15 -3.96 -5.87
CA ALA A 63 5.01 -4.84 -4.74
C ALA A 63 4.07 -4.22 -3.71
N MET A 64 3.33 -5.04 -2.98
CA MET A 64 2.46 -4.61 -1.89
C MET A 64 2.67 -5.50 -0.67
N ALA A 65 2.88 -4.90 0.49
CA ALA A 65 3.05 -5.58 1.76
C ALA A 65 1.84 -5.32 2.67
N VAL A 66 1.13 -6.40 3.02
CA VAL A 66 -0.05 -6.34 3.88
C VAL A 66 0.26 -6.98 5.23
N THR A 67 0.37 -6.16 6.27
CA THR A 67 0.52 -6.63 7.65
C THR A 67 -0.82 -6.65 8.34
N PHE A 68 -1.12 -7.77 8.98
CA PHE A 68 -2.21 -7.88 9.93
C PHE A 68 -1.70 -7.91 11.36
N SER A 69 -2.48 -7.35 12.26
CA SER A 69 -2.25 -7.44 13.70
C SER A 69 -3.60 -7.45 14.43
N TYR A 70 -3.56 -7.89 15.68
CA TYR A 70 -4.71 -7.86 16.57
C TYR A 70 -4.54 -6.73 17.59
N HIS A 71 -5.65 -6.11 17.99
CA HIS A 71 -5.60 -5.16 19.09
C HIS A 71 -5.46 -5.94 20.41
N PRO A 72 -4.59 -5.54 21.35
CA PRO A 72 -4.42 -6.24 22.63
C PRO A 72 -5.74 -6.36 23.41
N ASP A 73 -6.52 -5.28 23.47
CA ASP A 73 -7.83 -5.26 24.15
C ASP A 73 -8.99 -5.83 23.30
N SER A 74 -8.73 -6.23 22.06
CA SER A 74 -9.74 -6.82 21.17
C SER A 74 -9.10 -7.87 20.26
N PRO A 75 -8.61 -8.98 20.84
CA PRO A 75 -7.84 -9.99 20.11
C PRO A 75 -8.69 -10.77 19.08
N SER A 76 -10.01 -10.57 19.06
CA SER A 76 -10.92 -11.13 18.05
C SER A 76 -11.04 -10.26 16.79
N LYS A 77 -10.55 -9.02 16.83
CA LYS A 77 -10.67 -8.06 15.72
C LYS A 77 -9.34 -7.94 14.99
N LEU A 78 -9.24 -8.67 13.88
CA LEU A 78 -8.13 -8.55 12.95
C LEU A 78 -8.11 -7.16 12.31
N ARG A 79 -6.94 -6.53 12.27
CA ARG A 79 -6.73 -5.22 11.67
C ARG A 79 -5.59 -5.24 10.67
N VAL A 80 -5.64 -4.38 9.66
CA VAL A 80 -4.60 -4.16 8.66
C VAL A 80 -3.94 -2.80 8.87
N LEU A 81 -2.61 -2.74 8.75
CA LEU A 81 -1.88 -1.47 8.79
C LEU A 81 -1.97 -0.80 7.42
N LEU A 82 -2.49 0.43 7.40
CA LEU A 82 -2.46 1.32 6.24
C LEU A 82 -1.67 2.59 6.56
N ILE A 83 -1.09 3.19 5.54
CA ILE A 83 -0.35 4.45 5.55
C ILE A 83 -1.07 5.48 4.67
N LEU A 84 -1.01 6.74 5.06
CA LEU A 84 -1.60 7.86 4.33
C LEU A 84 -0.56 8.49 3.41
N ARG A 85 -0.77 8.44 2.10
CA ARG A 85 0.15 9.01 1.11
C ARG A 85 0.26 10.53 1.26
N ASN A 86 1.48 11.06 1.16
CA ASN A 86 1.71 12.50 1.04
C ASN A 86 1.20 13.01 -0.32
N GLY A 87 0.30 14.00 -0.28
CA GLY A 87 -0.39 14.49 -1.48
C GLY A 87 0.32 15.55 -2.29
N LYS A 88 1.46 16.09 -1.83
CA LYS A 88 2.20 17.11 -2.59
C LYS A 88 2.88 16.55 -3.84
N GLU A 89 3.28 15.28 -3.79
CA GLU A 89 4.15 14.69 -4.81
C GLU A 89 3.57 13.40 -5.39
N SER A 90 2.35 12.98 -5.02
CA SER A 90 1.79 11.70 -5.44
C SER A 90 0.52 11.72 -6.29
N SER A 91 0.46 10.85 -7.30
CA SER A 91 -0.68 10.65 -8.23
C SER A 91 -1.98 10.32 -7.51
N TRP A 92 -1.88 9.84 -6.27
CA TRP A 92 -3.00 9.50 -5.40
C TRP A 92 -2.79 10.08 -4.01
N GLY A 93 -2.46 11.37 -3.95
CA GLY A 93 -2.27 12.06 -2.69
C GLY A 93 -3.40 11.87 -1.69
N ASN A 94 -3.08 11.89 -0.40
CA ASN A 94 -4.04 11.82 0.70
C ASN A 94 -5.01 10.63 0.59
N THR A 95 -4.55 9.50 0.04
CA THR A 95 -5.26 8.22 0.12
C THR A 95 -4.55 7.28 1.06
N TRP A 96 -5.34 6.46 1.74
CA TRP A 96 -4.84 5.37 2.55
C TRP A 96 -4.55 4.16 1.66
N GLU A 97 -3.43 3.51 1.92
CA GLU A 97 -3.04 2.28 1.24
C GLU A 97 -2.15 1.43 2.12
N THR A 98 -1.88 0.22 1.64
CA THR A 98 -0.85 -0.64 2.20
C THR A 98 0.52 -0.17 1.74
N ARG A 99 1.57 -0.59 2.45
CA ARG A 99 2.94 -0.39 2.02
C ARG A 99 3.25 -1.00 0.66
N GLY A 100 4.19 -0.40 -0.06
CA GLY A 100 4.70 -0.96 -1.29
C GLY A 100 5.09 0.06 -2.35
N GLY A 101 6.00 -0.35 -3.23
CA GLY A 101 6.55 0.50 -4.26
C GLY A 101 6.89 -0.26 -5.53
N THR A 102 7.70 0.37 -6.37
CA THR A 102 8.21 -0.27 -7.60
C THR A 102 9.42 -1.13 -7.22
N PRO A 103 9.62 -2.30 -7.83
CA PRO A 103 10.85 -3.06 -7.61
C PRO A 103 12.07 -2.26 -8.06
N ASP A 104 13.12 -2.32 -7.25
CA ASP A 104 14.44 -1.80 -7.61
C ASP A 104 15.21 -2.85 -8.40
N GLU A 105 16.24 -2.44 -9.13
CA GLU A 105 17.06 -3.38 -9.93
C GLU A 105 17.83 -4.35 -9.04
N GLU A 106 18.13 -3.94 -7.81
CA GLU A 106 18.82 -4.70 -6.79
C GLU A 106 17.91 -5.71 -6.07
N ASP A 107 16.59 -5.60 -6.20
CA ASP A 107 15.65 -6.52 -5.57
C ASP A 107 15.71 -7.90 -6.25
N PRO A 108 16.10 -8.98 -5.55
CA PRO A 108 16.24 -10.28 -6.20
C PRO A 108 14.93 -10.84 -6.76
N THR A 109 13.81 -10.55 -6.09
CA THR A 109 12.46 -10.93 -6.51
C THR A 109 11.45 -9.87 -6.05
N ILE A 110 10.24 -9.88 -6.62
CA ILE A 110 9.15 -8.98 -6.21
C ILE A 110 8.77 -9.11 -4.72
N ILE A 111 9.05 -10.27 -4.12
CA ILE A 111 8.82 -10.53 -2.70
C ILE A 111 9.83 -9.72 -1.86
N HIS A 112 11.08 -9.62 -2.32
CA HIS A 112 12.10 -8.81 -1.66
C HIS A 112 11.74 -7.33 -1.75
N SER A 113 11.22 -6.87 -2.90
CA SER A 113 10.67 -5.51 -3.03
C SER A 113 9.58 -5.24 -1.99
N ALA A 114 8.62 -6.16 -1.81
CA ALA A 114 7.58 -5.99 -0.78
C ALA A 114 8.17 -5.88 0.64
N ALA A 115 9.20 -6.67 0.95
CA ALA A 115 9.87 -6.64 2.25
C ALA A 115 10.69 -5.36 2.47
N ARG A 116 11.42 -4.90 1.45
CA ARG A 116 12.19 -3.65 1.44
C ARG A 116 11.28 -2.46 1.68
N GLU A 117 10.26 -2.30 0.84
CA GLU A 117 9.28 -1.21 0.91
C GLU A 117 8.57 -1.20 2.28
N SER A 118 8.25 -2.37 2.83
CA SER A 118 7.69 -2.47 4.19
C SER A 118 8.62 -1.86 5.25
N GLY A 119 9.91 -2.16 5.16
CA GLY A 119 10.94 -1.65 6.07
C GLY A 119 11.23 -0.17 5.88
N GLU A 120 11.33 0.31 4.64
CA GLU A 120 11.57 1.71 4.32
C GLU A 120 10.42 2.62 4.76
N GLU A 121 9.18 2.21 4.47
CA GLU A 121 8.00 3.03 4.72
C GLU A 121 7.53 3.01 6.18
N THR A 122 7.79 1.94 6.94
CA THR A 122 7.28 1.81 8.33
C THR A 122 8.27 1.31 9.38
N GLN A 123 9.51 1.00 9.00
CA GLN A 123 10.48 0.31 9.85
C GLN A 123 10.04 -1.09 10.30
N ILE A 124 8.98 -1.64 9.68
CA ILE A 124 8.47 -2.99 9.94
C ILE A 124 9.08 -3.92 8.89
N TRP A 125 10.11 -4.65 9.32
CA TRP A 125 10.79 -5.65 8.52
C TRP A 125 10.14 -7.02 8.72
N PRO A 126 9.50 -7.59 7.69
CA PRO A 126 8.81 -8.85 7.86
C PRO A 126 9.82 -10.00 8.05
N SER A 127 9.59 -10.88 9.03
CA SER A 127 10.41 -12.10 9.17
C SER A 127 10.06 -13.14 8.13
N ARG A 128 8.80 -13.15 7.66
CA ARG A 128 8.30 -14.12 6.69
C ARG A 128 7.16 -13.54 5.86
N ILE A 129 6.96 -14.16 4.71
CA ILE A 129 5.81 -13.94 3.83
C ILE A 129 4.93 -15.18 3.84
N ALA A 130 3.62 -14.96 3.85
CA ALA A 130 2.65 -16.04 3.72
C ALA A 130 2.75 -16.69 2.32
N GLY A 131 2.49 -17.99 2.22
CA GLY A 131 2.51 -18.70 0.92
C GLY A 131 1.42 -18.25 -0.06
N ASN A 132 0.43 -17.47 0.39
CA ASN A 132 -0.59 -16.87 -0.46
C ASN A 132 -0.18 -15.46 -0.88
N ALA A 133 -0.30 -15.18 -2.17
CA ALA A 133 -0.20 -13.86 -2.75
C ALA A 133 -1.50 -13.50 -3.47
N PHE A 134 -1.62 -12.26 -3.91
CA PHE A 134 -2.74 -11.79 -4.72
C PHE A 134 -2.29 -10.71 -5.68
N THR A 135 -3.04 -10.53 -6.76
CA THR A 135 -2.67 -9.58 -7.81
C THR A 135 -3.87 -8.86 -8.37
N CYS A 136 -3.67 -7.62 -8.79
CA CYS A 136 -4.64 -6.82 -9.52
C CYS A 136 -3.90 -5.97 -10.57
N SER A 137 -4.56 -5.71 -11.69
CA SER A 137 -4.06 -4.82 -12.73
C SER A 137 -5.01 -3.64 -12.92
N PHE A 138 -4.43 -2.45 -13.05
CA PHE A 138 -5.16 -1.21 -13.28
C PHE A 138 -4.30 -0.24 -14.09
N TYR A 139 -4.96 0.72 -14.72
CA TYR A 139 -4.28 1.77 -15.46
C TYR A 139 -3.77 2.85 -14.50
N HIS A 140 -2.54 3.30 -14.73
CA HIS A 140 -1.87 4.36 -13.98
C HIS A 140 -1.31 5.37 -14.97
N GLU A 141 -1.40 6.65 -14.65
CA GLU A 141 -0.72 7.69 -15.43
C GLU A 141 0.69 7.85 -14.91
N ASP A 142 1.68 7.60 -15.77
CA ASP A 142 3.07 7.80 -15.43
C ASP A 142 3.35 9.29 -15.19
N ARG A 143 3.91 9.65 -14.03
CA ARG A 143 4.14 11.06 -13.68
C ARG A 143 5.15 11.76 -14.58
N LYS A 144 6.11 11.02 -15.14
CA LYS A 144 7.20 11.61 -15.93
C LYS A 144 6.73 11.87 -17.36
N THR A 145 5.99 10.92 -17.94
CA THR A 145 5.58 11.01 -19.35
C THR A 145 4.14 11.46 -19.56
N GLY A 146 3.27 11.31 -18.55
CA GLY A 146 1.83 11.49 -18.67
C GLY A 146 1.13 10.32 -19.37
N ASP A 147 1.87 9.27 -19.74
CA ASP A 147 1.30 8.14 -20.46
C ASP A 147 0.48 7.24 -19.55
N ILE A 148 -0.62 6.71 -20.07
CA ILE A 148 -1.41 5.70 -19.39
C ILE A 148 -0.70 4.35 -19.53
N VAL A 149 -0.20 3.85 -18.41
CA VAL A 149 0.46 2.54 -18.31
C VAL A 149 -0.38 1.48 -17.62
N LEU A 150 -0.25 0.23 -18.06
CA LEU A 150 -0.83 -0.92 -17.37
C LEU A 150 0.10 -1.35 -16.22
N MET A 151 -0.35 -1.09 -15.00
CA MET A 151 0.34 -1.50 -13.78
C MET A 151 -0.26 -2.82 -13.26
N ARG A 152 0.59 -3.72 -12.75
CA ARG A 152 0.17 -4.87 -11.93
C ARG A 152 0.76 -4.76 -10.54
N THR A 153 -0.11 -4.77 -9.55
CA THR A 153 0.29 -4.92 -8.15
C THR A 153 0.33 -6.40 -7.79
N LEU A 154 1.41 -6.82 -7.13
CA LEU A 154 1.57 -8.13 -6.53
C LEU A 154 1.64 -7.95 -5.01
N GLY A 155 0.59 -8.39 -4.33
CA GLY A 155 0.41 -8.23 -2.89
C GLY A 155 0.74 -9.50 -2.11
N PHE A 156 1.39 -9.29 -0.98
CA PHE A 156 1.89 -10.34 -0.10
C PHE A 156 1.45 -10.05 1.33
N THR A 157 0.90 -11.06 2.00
CA THR A 157 0.69 -10.95 3.44
C THR A 157 2.00 -11.16 4.15
N THR A 158 2.43 -10.15 4.90
CA THR A 158 3.65 -10.20 5.69
C THR A 158 3.33 -10.64 7.11
N ILE A 159 4.28 -11.32 7.73
CA ILE A 159 4.19 -11.70 9.14
C ILE A 159 5.45 -11.19 9.82
N ASP A 160 5.24 -10.42 10.88
CA ASP A 160 6.26 -9.81 11.71
C ASP A 160 6.38 -10.54 13.06
N ASN A 161 7.37 -10.12 13.83
CA ASN A 161 7.93 -10.88 14.95
C ASN A 161 7.31 -10.43 16.29
N GLU A 162 6.02 -10.07 16.28
CA GLU A 162 5.19 -9.85 17.48
C GLU A 162 5.27 -8.47 18.16
N GLU A 163 6.08 -7.51 17.70
CA GLU A 163 6.19 -6.19 18.38
C GLU A 163 5.17 -5.12 17.92
N THR A 164 4.51 -5.32 16.79
CA THR A 164 3.63 -4.33 16.14
C THR A 164 2.17 -4.56 16.54
N MET A 165 1.85 -4.25 17.78
CA MET A 165 0.46 -4.26 18.24
C MET A 165 -0.37 -3.16 17.57
N ALA A 166 -1.63 -3.47 17.25
CA ALA A 166 -2.55 -2.53 16.61
C ALA A 166 -3.11 -1.47 17.58
N GLN A 167 -2.24 -0.72 18.28
CA GLN A 167 -2.64 0.25 19.32
C GLN A 167 -3.16 1.59 18.79
N ARG A 168 -2.77 1.97 17.56
CA ARG A 168 -3.28 3.16 16.86
C ARG A 168 -4.32 2.77 15.83
N ILE A 169 -5.59 2.87 16.19
CA ILE A 169 -6.71 2.35 15.41
C ILE A 169 -7.54 3.45 14.77
N TRP A 170 -8.26 3.10 13.71
CA TRP A 170 -9.20 4.01 13.10
C TRP A 170 -10.47 4.11 13.95
N SER A 171 -10.94 5.34 14.20
CA SER A 171 -12.25 5.59 14.80
C SER A 171 -13.23 6.02 13.73
N SER A 172 -14.23 5.19 13.43
CA SER A 172 -15.31 5.53 12.50
C SER A 172 -16.21 6.66 13.00
N GLU A 173 -16.35 6.83 14.31
CA GLU A 173 -17.13 7.91 14.90
C GLU A 173 -16.42 9.26 14.72
N MET A 174 -15.12 9.30 15.03
CA MET A 174 -14.34 10.53 14.93
C MET A 174 -13.76 10.79 13.54
N GLN A 175 -13.83 9.79 12.64
CA GLN A 175 -13.23 9.81 11.30
C GLN A 175 -11.72 10.17 11.32
N GLN A 176 -11.01 9.67 12.31
CA GLN A 176 -9.57 9.88 12.47
C GLN A 176 -8.90 8.74 13.23
N PRO A 177 -7.57 8.59 13.12
CA PRO A 177 -6.82 7.66 13.94
C PRO A 177 -6.78 8.06 15.43
N VAL A 178 -6.97 7.09 16.32
CA VAL A 178 -6.93 7.25 17.78
C VAL A 178 -5.94 6.27 18.42
N GLY A 179 -5.43 6.59 19.60
CA GLY A 179 -4.42 5.78 20.30
C GLY A 179 -2.97 6.12 19.91
N GLN A 180 -2.02 5.44 20.56
CA GLN A 180 -0.58 5.64 20.39
C GLN A 180 0.02 4.59 19.46
N SER A 181 1.16 4.91 18.86
CA SER A 181 1.91 3.97 18.03
C SER A 181 3.41 4.19 18.13
N SER A 182 4.15 3.09 18.10
CA SER A 182 5.60 3.05 17.94
C SER A 182 6.06 2.97 16.48
N VAL A 183 5.13 2.75 15.53
CA VAL A 183 5.45 2.64 14.10
C VAL A 183 5.94 4.00 13.59
N LYS A 184 7.12 4.00 12.96
CA LYS A 184 7.73 5.19 12.36
C LYS A 184 7.47 5.15 10.86
N ILE A 185 6.91 6.21 10.30
CA ILE A 185 6.67 6.30 8.85
C ILE A 185 7.75 7.12 8.14
N SER A 186 7.99 6.80 6.87
CA SER A 186 8.87 7.61 6.01
C SER A 186 8.25 8.98 5.67
N HIS A 187 9.07 9.89 5.16
CA HIS A 187 8.65 11.25 4.74
C HIS A 187 7.68 11.27 3.55
N GLU A 188 7.57 10.16 2.82
CA GLU A 188 6.61 9.99 1.72
C GLU A 188 5.16 9.82 2.21
N HIS A 189 4.98 9.62 3.52
CA HIS A 189 3.70 9.35 4.16
C HIS A 189 3.42 10.37 5.27
N LEU A 190 2.13 10.64 5.49
CA LEU A 190 1.67 11.65 6.44
C LEU A 190 1.18 11.06 7.77
N ASP A 191 0.67 9.82 7.74
CA ASP A 191 0.13 9.13 8.91
C ASP A 191 0.10 7.62 8.67
N HIS A 192 -0.19 6.86 9.72
CA HIS A 192 -0.47 5.44 9.67
C HIS A 192 -1.53 5.05 10.70
N CYS A 193 -2.25 3.98 10.42
CA CYS A 193 -3.34 3.54 11.28
C CYS A 193 -3.73 2.08 11.00
N TRP A 194 -4.29 1.42 12.01
CA TRP A 194 -4.79 0.04 11.92
C TRP A 194 -6.30 0.01 11.72
N PHE A 195 -6.74 -0.59 10.61
CA PHE A 195 -8.13 -0.62 10.18
C PHE A 195 -8.73 -2.03 10.27
N THR A 196 -9.98 -2.13 10.71
CA THR A 196 -10.76 -3.38 10.57
C THR A 196 -11.20 -3.58 9.12
N GLU A 197 -11.63 -4.80 8.79
CA GLU A 197 -12.18 -5.09 7.47
C GLU A 197 -13.43 -4.25 7.16
N ASP A 198 -14.31 -4.05 8.12
CA ASP A 198 -15.54 -3.27 7.94
C ASP A 198 -15.24 -1.79 7.70
N GLU A 199 -14.23 -1.25 8.38
CA GLU A 199 -13.70 0.09 8.12
C GLU A 199 -13.17 0.18 6.69
N VAL A 200 -12.30 -0.76 6.25
CA VAL A 200 -11.77 -0.79 4.88
C VAL A 200 -12.90 -0.89 3.85
N ARG A 201 -13.94 -1.69 4.11
CA ARG A 201 -15.11 -1.82 3.22
C ARG A 201 -15.87 -0.51 3.10
N SER A 202 -15.91 0.26 4.19
CA SER A 202 -16.59 1.56 4.28
C SER A 202 -15.76 2.73 3.75
N ALA A 203 -14.49 2.50 3.40
CA ALA A 203 -13.62 3.52 2.85
C ALA A 203 -14.23 4.17 1.61
N ALA A 204 -14.16 5.50 1.55
CA ALA A 204 -14.55 6.24 0.36
C ALA A 204 -13.64 5.86 -0.81
N LEU A 205 -14.19 5.83 -2.01
CA LEU A 205 -13.40 5.60 -3.20
C LEU A 205 -12.74 6.89 -3.66
N TYR A 206 -11.45 6.81 -3.99
CA TYR A 206 -10.74 7.92 -4.58
C TYR A 206 -11.32 8.25 -5.96
N GLU A 207 -11.81 9.48 -6.09
CA GLU A 207 -12.21 10.09 -7.36
C GLU A 207 -11.55 11.47 -7.44
N GLN A 208 -10.77 11.72 -8.50
CA GLN A 208 -9.91 12.91 -8.63
C GLN A 208 -10.68 14.24 -8.50
N ALA A 209 -11.96 14.25 -8.85
CA ALA A 209 -12.84 15.42 -8.83
C ALA A 209 -13.64 15.62 -7.52
N THR A 210 -13.49 14.74 -6.53
CA THR A 210 -14.30 14.80 -5.30
C THR A 210 -13.53 15.37 -4.11
N PRO A 211 -14.19 16.13 -3.21
CA PRO A 211 -13.60 16.49 -1.93
C PRO A 211 -13.21 15.21 -1.19
N ARG A 212 -11.93 15.11 -0.82
CA ARG A 212 -11.39 13.89 -0.20
C ARG A 212 -12.00 13.72 1.19
N ARG A 213 -12.60 12.55 1.43
CA ARG A 213 -13.04 12.14 2.77
C ARG A 213 -11.83 11.71 3.61
N PRO A 214 -11.90 11.78 4.95
CA PRO A 214 -10.78 11.44 5.83
C PRO A 214 -10.20 10.04 5.60
N PHE A 215 -11.06 9.07 5.27
CA PHE A 215 -10.66 7.74 4.84
C PHE A 215 -11.07 7.46 3.39
N THR A 216 -10.12 7.68 2.49
CA THR A 216 -10.27 7.45 1.05
C THR A 216 -9.21 6.45 0.56
N MET A 217 -9.60 5.48 -0.25
CA MET A 217 -8.71 4.48 -0.85
C MET A 217 -8.95 4.36 -2.36
N LEU A 218 -7.92 3.96 -3.11
CA LEU A 218 -8.13 3.48 -4.48
C LEU A 218 -8.95 2.19 -4.45
N ARG A 219 -9.93 2.08 -5.36
CA ARG A 219 -10.77 0.87 -5.50
C ARG A 219 -9.95 -0.41 -5.60
N ALA A 220 -8.97 -0.45 -6.51
CA ALA A 220 -8.11 -1.62 -6.73
C ALA A 220 -7.36 -2.04 -5.45
N LYS A 221 -6.77 -1.06 -4.75
CA LYS A 221 -6.01 -1.29 -3.51
C LYS A 221 -6.93 -1.76 -2.37
N ARG A 222 -8.10 -1.12 -2.21
CA ARG A 222 -9.12 -1.53 -1.23
C ARG A 222 -9.57 -2.97 -1.45
N ASP A 223 -9.91 -3.32 -2.69
CA ASP A 223 -10.40 -4.65 -3.03
C ASP A 223 -9.28 -5.71 -2.82
N MET A 224 -8.01 -5.37 -3.07
CA MET A 224 -6.86 -6.23 -2.74
C MET A 224 -6.70 -6.46 -1.23
N VAL A 225 -6.89 -5.42 -0.42
CA VAL A 225 -6.85 -5.54 1.05
C VAL A 225 -7.98 -6.43 1.57
N LEU A 226 -9.20 -6.29 1.03
CA LEU A 226 -10.33 -7.15 1.39
C LEU A 226 -10.07 -8.62 1.01
N LEU A 227 -9.47 -8.89 -0.14
CA LEU A 227 -9.01 -10.23 -0.50
C LEU A 227 -7.93 -10.74 0.47
N ALA A 228 -7.01 -9.89 0.91
CA ALA A 228 -6.00 -10.27 1.88
C ALA A 228 -6.60 -10.70 3.23
N PHE A 229 -7.65 -10.00 3.71
CA PHE A 229 -8.39 -10.41 4.91
C PHE A 229 -8.97 -11.83 4.78
N GLU A 230 -9.59 -12.12 3.64
CA GLU A 230 -10.14 -13.45 3.34
C GLU A 230 -9.05 -14.53 3.33
N LEU A 231 -7.95 -14.29 2.61
CA LEU A 231 -6.83 -15.23 2.49
C LEU A 231 -6.15 -15.48 3.83
N PHE A 232 -6.00 -14.44 4.65
CA PHE A 232 -5.43 -14.58 5.99
C PHE A 232 -6.29 -15.48 6.87
N ARG A 233 -7.61 -15.25 6.95
CA ARG A 233 -8.53 -16.10 7.73
C ARG A 233 -8.48 -17.56 7.29
N LYS A 234 -8.49 -17.82 5.98
CA LYS A 234 -8.38 -19.19 5.43
C LYS A 234 -7.07 -19.86 5.85
N SER A 235 -5.97 -19.11 5.89
CA SER A 235 -4.68 -19.65 6.34
C SER A 235 -4.65 -20.00 7.83
N GLN A 236 -5.28 -19.18 8.67
CA GLN A 236 -5.37 -19.43 10.12
C GLN A 236 -6.24 -20.66 10.42
N ALA A 237 -7.37 -20.81 9.73
CA ALA A 237 -8.25 -21.97 9.89
C ALA A 237 -7.56 -23.30 9.53
N LYS A 238 -6.69 -23.29 8.51
CA LYS A 238 -5.93 -24.49 8.12
C LYS A 238 -4.96 -24.92 9.22
N ILE A 239 -4.26 -23.97 9.85
CA ILE A 239 -3.31 -24.25 10.93
C ILE A 239 -4.03 -24.89 12.13
N SER A 240 -5.23 -24.44 12.48
CA SER A 240 -6.00 -25.03 13.58
C SER A 240 -6.37 -26.50 13.34
N ILE A 241 -6.70 -26.87 12.10
CA ILE A 241 -7.05 -28.26 11.73
C ILE A 241 -5.81 -29.15 11.78
N ASP A 242 -4.71 -28.72 11.18
CA ASP A 242 -3.48 -29.51 11.06
C ASP A 242 -2.85 -29.81 12.44
N LEU A 243 -3.07 -28.94 13.42
CA LEU A 243 -2.58 -29.13 14.79
C LEU A 243 -3.51 -29.99 15.68
N GLY A 244 -4.57 -30.59 15.11
CA GLY A 244 -5.48 -31.46 15.85
C GLY A 244 -6.31 -30.75 16.93
N TYR A 245 -6.36 -29.41 16.91
CA TYR A 245 -7.25 -28.67 17.79
C TYR A 245 -8.69 -28.83 17.28
N SER A 246 -9.41 -29.78 17.90
CA SER A 246 -10.86 -29.84 17.83
C SER A 246 -11.43 -28.44 18.11
N THR A 247 -12.27 -27.94 17.20
CA THR A 247 -12.90 -26.62 17.28
C THR A 247 -13.82 -26.53 18.48
N CYS A 248 -13.26 -26.34 19.67
CA CYS A 248 -14.01 -26.01 20.87
C CYS A 248 -14.36 -24.52 20.81
N PRO A 249 -15.63 -24.12 20.94
CA PRO A 249 -16.02 -22.73 20.80
C PRO A 249 -15.55 -21.93 22.02
N ARG A 250 -14.56 -21.05 21.79
CA ARG A 250 -14.22 -19.86 22.59
C ARG A 250 -13.97 -20.08 24.09
N SER A 251 -12.70 -20.27 24.44
CA SER A 251 -12.07 -19.50 25.54
C SER A 251 -10.55 -19.49 25.30
N HIS A 252 -9.99 -18.28 25.21
CA HIS A 252 -8.57 -17.94 25.35
C HIS A 252 -7.54 -19.09 25.28
N VAL A 253 -6.95 -19.29 24.09
CA VAL A 253 -5.57 -19.77 24.00
C VAL A 253 -4.75 -18.63 23.41
N PHE A 254 -4.10 -17.89 24.31
CA PHE A 254 -2.95 -17.08 23.97
C PHE A 254 -1.84 -18.05 23.54
N LEU A 255 -1.52 -18.10 22.25
CA LEU A 255 -0.29 -18.74 21.80
C LEU A 255 0.86 -17.76 22.08
N PHE A 256 1.43 -17.88 23.28
CA PHE A 256 2.82 -17.51 23.51
C PHE A 256 3.69 -18.53 22.77
N ASN A 257 4.43 -18.03 21.77
CA ASN A 257 5.74 -18.49 21.35
C ASN A 257 6.03 -20.01 21.44
N GLN A 258 5.72 -20.74 20.36
CA GLN A 258 6.51 -21.92 20.00
C GLN A 258 6.86 -21.84 18.52
N SER A 259 8.17 -21.73 18.25
CA SER A 259 8.75 -21.84 16.93
C SER A 259 8.49 -23.24 16.36
N PHE A 260 7.49 -23.38 15.49
CA PHE A 260 7.19 -24.63 14.82
C PHE A 260 7.55 -24.58 13.33
N HIS A 261 8.41 -25.52 12.94
CA HIS A 261 8.72 -25.86 11.56
C HIS A 261 7.68 -26.88 11.05
N HIS A 262 6.68 -26.43 10.29
CA HIS A 262 5.86 -27.30 9.44
C HIS A 262 5.72 -26.68 8.04
N GLU A 263 5.58 -27.55 7.05
CA GLU A 263 5.58 -27.30 5.59
C GLU A 263 4.37 -26.49 5.08
N CYS A 264 4.06 -25.38 5.73
CA CYS A 264 3.60 -24.23 4.96
C CYS A 264 4.85 -23.70 4.26
N VAL A 265 4.88 -23.63 2.93
CA VAL A 265 5.98 -23.01 2.17
C VAL A 265 6.02 -21.53 2.53
N SER A 266 6.58 -21.23 3.70
CA SER A 266 6.83 -19.90 4.21
C SER A 266 8.27 -19.61 3.87
N MET A 267 8.45 -18.63 2.99
CA MET A 267 9.77 -18.23 2.58
C MET A 267 10.34 -17.32 3.67
N ARG A 268 11.43 -17.78 4.30
CA ARG A 268 12.24 -16.90 5.15
C ARG A 268 12.95 -15.91 4.24
N ILE A 269 12.71 -14.62 4.47
CA ILE A 269 13.44 -13.57 3.78
C ILE A 269 14.62 -13.19 4.66
N ARG A 270 15.84 -13.43 4.16
CA ARG A 270 17.02 -12.79 4.76
C ARG A 270 17.11 -11.40 4.15
N VAL A 271 16.45 -10.42 4.79
CA VAL A 271 16.68 -9.02 4.43
C VAL A 271 18.00 -8.61 5.08
N SER A 272 19.04 -8.43 4.26
CA SER A 272 20.24 -7.76 4.73
C SER A 272 19.85 -6.33 5.06
N ARG A 273 19.93 -5.93 6.34
CA ARG A 273 19.73 -4.53 6.72
C ARG A 273 20.91 -3.76 6.15
N TYR A 274 20.70 -3.10 5.01
CA TYR A 274 21.66 -2.11 4.53
C TYR A 274 21.63 -0.96 5.55
N SER A 275 22.63 -0.95 6.43
CA SER A 275 22.89 0.22 7.26
C SER A 275 23.29 1.32 6.30
N THR A 276 22.39 2.26 6.05
CA THR A 276 22.74 3.55 5.48
C THR A 276 23.61 4.26 6.51
N GLN A 277 24.92 4.01 6.47
CA GLN A 277 25.87 4.90 7.12
C GLN A 277 25.69 6.25 6.46
N SER A 278 25.05 7.18 7.18
CA SER A 278 25.04 8.58 6.80
C SER A 278 26.51 8.99 6.62
N PRO A 279 26.91 9.56 5.48
CA PRO A 279 28.26 10.09 5.36
C PRO A 279 28.43 11.12 6.48
N ASP A 280 29.43 10.90 7.34
CA ASP A 280 29.80 11.84 8.37
C ASP A 280 30.00 13.21 7.72
N ALA A 281 29.19 14.18 8.13
CA ALA A 281 29.41 15.57 7.81
C ALA A 281 30.71 15.98 8.51
N GLY A 282 31.84 15.82 7.80
CA GLY A 282 33.13 16.32 8.23
C GLY A 282 33.05 17.83 8.43
N ASN A 283 33.41 18.26 9.64
CA ASN A 283 33.75 19.64 9.98
C ASN A 283 34.96 20.13 9.19
#